data_AF-A0A161U8J3-F1
#
_entry.id   AF-A0A161U8J3-F1
#
_cell.length_a   1.000
_cell.length_b   1.000
_cell.length_c   1.000
_cell.angle_alpha   90.00
_cell.angle_beta   90.00
_cell.angle_gamma   90.00
#
_symmetry.space_group_name_H-M   'P 1'
#
loop_
_entity.id
_entity.type
_entity.pdbx_description
1 polymer ?
#
loop_
_entity_poly.entity_id
_entity_poly.type
_entity_poly.pdbx_seq_one_letter_code
_entity_poly.pdbx_strand_id
1 'polypeptide(L)'
;MTPRTTAAATIAATVAVACLVGASPAVAAPKHGTTSAPAGSLVLIGGNLKENATILQRIVDLADPDGDGPAKARIAIVTAASSAAKTAAEAADDTLNNASANGLYYSALFERFGAETYAVPIDTAVNFAGDRYKPSNANDPKVAREVAKATGVFFGGGDQMRYVRTLFDCKNAASEAFTSCTDTKVMSAVRGVLDRGGVVSGVSAGTTIQQGADMVTGGEPYQAWRDGTTPGYLDDASALAHLPYGGFGFFPEGQLDSHFGTWGRQARMIKLADQTGHDLVVGVDETTALVYDRATRQGEVIGRNGVSLLDTSETVIEGAVGTGTRWSYLVAGDRVDFGTGAITPASERRTGAGTDAAPAPVADVWDSIDNPDAGVYSLVDLGVALVASVADRAEGTTFETDPQYRTVLERTDGTSWWDGGFEGLAITISPAD
;
A
#
# COMPACT_ATOMS: atom_id res chain seq x y z
N MET A 1 -8.45 -38.71 86.78
CA MET A 1 -9.83 -38.87 86.26
C MET A 1 -10.46 -37.50 86.31
N THR A 2 -10.35 -36.82 85.17
CA THR A 2 -10.58 -35.39 84.91
C THR A 2 -10.69 -35.28 83.37
N PRO A 3 -11.29 -34.21 82.83
CA PRO A 3 -12.55 -34.31 82.10
C PRO A 3 -12.41 -34.32 80.57
N ARG A 4 -13.56 -34.58 79.93
CA ARG A 4 -13.84 -34.56 78.48
C ARG A 4 -13.15 -33.39 77.75
N THR A 5 -12.33 -33.74 76.77
CA THR A 5 -11.77 -32.84 75.75
C THR A 5 -12.67 -32.84 74.51
N THR A 6 -13.30 -31.71 74.23
CA THR A 6 -13.96 -31.41 72.96
C THR A 6 -12.95 -30.80 72.01
N ALA A 7 -12.78 -31.43 70.84
CA ALA A 7 -11.86 -31.00 69.78
C ALA A 7 -12.33 -29.67 69.15
N ALA A 8 -11.42 -28.71 69.08
CA ALA A 8 -11.59 -27.46 68.36
C ALA A 8 -11.34 -27.69 66.86
N ALA A 9 -12.32 -27.32 66.03
CA ALA A 9 -12.18 -27.28 64.59
C ALA A 9 -11.63 -25.90 64.16
N THR A 10 -10.51 -25.96 63.45
CA THR A 10 -9.75 -24.86 62.86
C THR A 10 -10.54 -24.22 61.71
N ILE A 11 -10.80 -22.91 61.79
CA ILE A 11 -11.19 -22.09 60.63
C ILE A 11 -9.99 -21.20 60.32
N ALA A 12 -9.20 -21.60 59.33
CA ALA A 12 -8.15 -20.77 58.76
C ALA A 12 -8.78 -19.81 57.76
N ALA A 13 -8.69 -18.51 58.05
CA ALA A 13 -9.10 -17.45 57.15
C ALA A 13 -8.08 -17.32 56.01
N THR A 14 -8.45 -17.71 54.80
CA THR A 14 -7.71 -17.44 53.57
C THR A 14 -7.93 -15.98 53.18
N VAL A 15 -6.88 -15.16 53.30
CA VAL A 15 -6.83 -13.81 52.75
C VAL A 15 -6.69 -13.93 51.23
N ALA A 16 -7.76 -13.59 50.50
CA ALA A 16 -7.71 -13.41 49.06
C ALA A 16 -7.01 -12.09 48.74
N VAL A 17 -5.76 -12.16 48.28
CA VAL A 17 -5.05 -11.03 47.69
C VAL A 17 -5.60 -10.83 46.28
N ALA A 18 -6.45 -9.83 46.09
CA ALA A 18 -6.89 -9.39 44.79
C ALA A 18 -5.72 -8.68 44.08
N CYS A 19 -5.09 -9.36 43.11
CA CYS A 19 -4.18 -8.72 42.17
C CYS A 19 -5.00 -7.83 41.22
N LEU A 20 -5.08 -6.54 41.56
CA LEU A 20 -5.50 -5.50 40.62
C LEU A 20 -4.43 -5.37 39.54
N VAL A 21 -4.65 -6.00 38.39
CA VAL A 21 -3.90 -5.72 37.17
C VAL A 21 -4.36 -4.34 36.70
N GLY A 22 -3.57 -3.32 37.03
CA GLY A 22 -3.77 -1.98 36.48
C GLY A 22 -3.52 -2.01 34.98
N ALA A 23 -4.58 -1.85 34.19
CA ALA A 23 -4.45 -1.55 32.77
C ALA A 23 -3.71 -0.22 32.63
N SER A 24 -2.50 -0.26 32.09
CA SER A 24 -1.79 0.95 31.68
C SER A 24 -2.62 1.67 30.62
N PRO A 25 -2.88 2.99 30.76
CA PRO A 25 -3.55 3.72 29.70
C PRO A 25 -2.65 3.72 28.45
N ALA A 26 -3.26 3.48 27.29
CA ALA A 26 -2.61 3.65 26.00
C ALA A 26 -1.95 5.03 25.94
N VAL A 27 -0.64 5.07 25.67
CA VAL A 27 0.10 6.32 25.49
C VAL A 27 -0.36 6.93 24.18
N ALA A 28 -1.25 7.91 24.26
CA ALA A 28 -1.64 8.73 23.12
C ALA A 28 -0.41 9.43 22.54
N ALA A 29 -0.25 9.37 21.23
CA ALA A 29 0.79 10.07 20.48
C ALA A 29 0.79 11.58 20.81
N PRO A 30 1.98 12.23 20.84
CA PRO A 30 2.08 13.65 21.18
C PRO A 30 1.37 14.51 20.13
N LYS A 31 0.38 15.28 20.59
CA LYS A 31 -0.28 16.31 19.79
C LYS A 31 0.74 17.40 19.44
N HIS A 32 1.26 17.36 18.21
CA HIS A 32 2.05 18.45 17.67
C HIS A 32 1.15 19.68 17.46
N GLY A 33 1.62 20.83 17.92
CA GLY A 33 0.87 22.08 17.97
C GLY A 33 0.41 22.56 16.59
N THR A 34 -0.79 23.14 16.56
CA THR A 34 -1.40 23.95 15.49
C THR A 34 -0.70 23.86 14.13
N THR A 35 -0.82 22.72 13.47
CA THR A 35 -0.43 22.54 12.07
C THR A 35 -1.51 23.18 11.20
N SER A 36 -1.12 23.93 10.16
CA SER A 36 -2.02 24.19 9.04
C SER A 36 -2.57 22.85 8.56
N ALA A 37 -3.81 22.81 8.05
CA ALA A 37 -4.37 21.60 7.46
C ALA A 37 -3.34 20.98 6.47
N PRO A 38 -3.19 19.64 6.43
CA PRO A 38 -2.27 18.99 5.49
C PRO A 38 -2.54 19.49 4.08
N ALA A 39 -1.51 20.00 3.39
CA ALA A 39 -1.62 20.53 2.03
C ALA A 39 -0.99 19.57 1.01
N GLY A 40 -1.31 19.74 -0.28
CA GLY A 40 -0.70 18.96 -1.36
C GLY A 40 -1.44 17.68 -1.70
N SER A 41 -0.99 17.03 -2.76
CA SER A 41 -1.67 15.87 -3.36
C SER A 41 -0.75 14.68 -3.50
N LEU A 42 -1.33 13.48 -3.46
CA LEU A 42 -0.64 12.23 -3.80
C LEU A 42 -1.20 11.67 -5.12
N VAL A 43 -0.34 11.03 -5.90
CA VAL A 43 -0.76 10.20 -7.04
C VAL A 43 -0.13 8.82 -6.87
N LEU A 44 -0.95 7.87 -6.41
CA LEU A 44 -0.57 6.52 -6.06
C LEU A 44 -0.83 5.59 -7.25
N ILE A 45 0.20 5.23 -8.02
CA ILE A 45 0.09 4.45 -9.25
C ILE A 45 0.40 2.97 -8.97
N GLY A 46 -0.49 2.07 -9.35
CA GLY A 46 -0.38 0.66 -8.96
C GLY A 46 0.78 -0.10 -9.62
N GLY A 47 1.39 0.41 -10.68
CA GLY A 47 2.44 -0.30 -11.39
C GLY A 47 2.24 -0.25 -12.89
N ASN A 48 3.23 -0.73 -13.65
CA ASN A 48 3.16 -0.87 -15.11
C ASN A 48 2.46 0.33 -15.77
N LEU A 49 3.01 1.53 -15.55
CA LEU A 49 2.37 2.80 -15.89
C LEU A 49 2.00 2.89 -17.38
N LYS A 50 2.73 2.18 -18.25
CA LYS A 50 2.53 2.17 -19.72
C LYS A 50 2.41 3.58 -20.32
N GLU A 51 3.17 4.52 -19.75
CA GLU A 51 3.15 5.94 -20.14
C GLU A 51 1.72 6.52 -20.23
N ASN A 52 0.81 6.10 -19.34
CA ASN A 52 -0.58 6.55 -19.37
C ASN A 52 -0.67 8.08 -19.30
N ALA A 53 -1.13 8.69 -20.39
CA ALA A 53 -1.12 10.14 -20.56
C ALA A 53 -2.02 10.85 -19.55
N THR A 54 -3.16 10.27 -19.16
CA THR A 54 -4.06 10.85 -18.16
C THR A 54 -3.38 10.97 -16.79
N ILE A 55 -2.68 9.92 -16.37
CA ILE A 55 -1.95 9.90 -15.09
C ILE A 55 -0.78 10.90 -15.12
N LEU A 56 0.02 10.86 -16.19
CA LEU A 56 1.18 11.75 -16.32
C LEU A 56 0.77 13.22 -16.37
N GLN A 57 -0.25 13.55 -17.16
CA GLN A 57 -0.79 14.91 -17.24
C GLN A 57 -1.33 15.36 -15.89
N ARG A 58 -2.08 14.50 -15.17
CA ARG A 58 -2.58 14.85 -13.83
C ARG A 58 -1.46 15.19 -12.85
N ILE A 59 -0.32 14.49 -12.90
CA ILE A 59 0.83 14.81 -12.05
C ILE A 59 1.41 16.19 -12.41
N VAL A 60 1.54 16.49 -13.70
CA VAL A 60 2.04 17.79 -14.17
C VAL A 60 1.09 18.92 -13.76
N ASP A 61 -0.22 18.73 -13.95
CA ASP A 61 -1.25 19.71 -13.57
C ASP A 61 -1.24 19.98 -12.06
N LEU A 62 -1.11 18.94 -11.23
CA LEU A 62 -1.00 19.08 -9.77
C LEU A 62 0.32 19.72 -9.32
N ALA A 63 1.38 19.59 -10.13
CA ALA A 63 2.66 20.27 -9.90
C ALA A 63 2.67 21.72 -10.39
N ASP A 64 1.62 22.18 -11.09
CA ASP A 64 1.45 23.54 -11.60
C ASP A 64 -0.02 23.99 -11.49
N PRO A 65 -0.58 24.07 -10.26
CA PRO A 65 -2.02 24.25 -10.07
C PRO A 65 -2.52 25.65 -10.49
N ASP A 66 -1.64 26.65 -10.55
CA ASP A 66 -2.03 28.02 -10.88
C ASP A 66 -1.99 28.31 -12.38
N GLY A 67 -1.22 27.55 -13.20
CA GLY A 67 -1.15 27.63 -14.67
C GLY A 67 -0.68 28.98 -15.29
N ASP A 68 -0.75 30.05 -14.51
CA ASP A 68 -0.55 31.46 -14.87
C ASP A 68 0.63 32.10 -14.11
N GLY A 69 1.35 31.31 -13.29
CA GLY A 69 2.58 31.74 -12.61
C GLY A 69 3.82 31.61 -13.52
N PRO A 70 4.92 32.33 -13.23
CA PRO A 70 6.17 32.18 -13.99
C PRO A 70 6.90 30.83 -13.77
N ALA A 71 6.36 29.93 -12.94
CA ALA A 71 6.99 28.69 -12.52
C ALA A 71 6.33 27.50 -13.24
N LYS A 72 7.04 26.88 -14.18
CA LYS A 72 6.63 25.60 -14.78
C LYS A 72 6.65 24.48 -13.73
N ALA A 73 5.79 23.48 -13.90
CA ALA A 73 5.90 22.21 -13.17
C ALA A 73 7.35 21.73 -13.17
N ARG A 74 7.93 21.51 -11.98
CA ARG A 74 9.29 20.96 -11.84
C ARG A 74 9.24 19.70 -11.02
N ILE A 75 9.54 18.55 -11.65
CA ILE A 75 9.43 17.23 -11.02
C ILE A 75 10.81 16.71 -10.62
N ALA A 76 11.02 16.44 -9.34
CA ALA A 76 12.18 15.68 -8.86
C ALA A 76 11.92 14.18 -9.08
N ILE A 77 12.75 13.54 -9.89
CA ILE A 77 12.64 12.12 -10.26
C ILE A 77 13.54 11.30 -9.33
N VAL A 78 12.94 10.50 -8.45
CA VAL A 78 13.65 9.64 -7.49
C VAL A 78 13.45 8.18 -7.90
N THR A 79 14.53 7.48 -8.21
CA THR A 79 14.50 6.12 -8.79
C THR A 79 15.31 5.11 -7.97
N ALA A 80 15.63 5.45 -6.72
CA ALA A 80 16.45 4.64 -5.82
C ALA A 80 15.87 3.25 -5.49
N ALA A 81 14.58 2.98 -5.76
CA ALA A 81 14.01 1.63 -5.69
C ALA A 81 14.60 0.65 -6.71
N SER A 82 15.08 1.16 -7.84
CA SER A 82 15.74 0.35 -8.86
C SER A 82 17.16 -0.02 -8.44
N SER A 83 17.76 -1.04 -9.06
CA SER A 83 19.14 -1.43 -8.74
C SER A 83 20.12 -0.35 -9.17
N ALA A 84 21.24 -0.21 -8.44
CA ALA A 84 22.33 0.65 -8.86
C ALA A 84 22.96 0.15 -10.18
N ALA A 85 23.33 1.06 -11.07
CA ALA A 85 24.06 0.71 -12.30
C ALA A 85 25.45 0.16 -11.95
N LYS A 86 25.89 -0.91 -12.61
CA LYS A 86 27.21 -1.51 -12.34
C LYS A 86 28.34 -0.79 -13.07
N THR A 87 28.03 -0.12 -14.18
CA THR A 87 29.01 0.58 -15.01
C THR A 87 28.49 1.93 -15.48
N ALA A 88 29.41 2.82 -15.90
CA ALA A 88 29.04 4.11 -16.47
C ALA A 88 28.22 3.98 -17.77
N ALA A 89 28.43 2.90 -18.55
CA ALA A 89 27.65 2.63 -19.76
C ALA A 89 26.20 2.28 -19.40
N GLU A 90 26.01 1.41 -18.41
CA GLU A 90 24.66 1.06 -17.93
C GLU A 90 23.92 2.28 -17.33
N ALA A 91 24.65 3.16 -16.63
CA ALA A 91 24.07 4.36 -16.04
C ALA A 91 23.60 5.40 -17.08
N ALA A 92 24.13 5.34 -18.31
CA ALA A 92 23.85 6.28 -19.39
C ALA A 92 22.85 5.76 -20.43
N ASP A 93 22.44 4.49 -20.32
CA ASP A 93 21.51 3.84 -21.25
C ASP A 93 20.10 3.82 -20.63
N ASP A 94 19.23 4.71 -21.10
CA ASP A 94 17.86 4.89 -20.61
C ASP A 94 16.91 3.73 -20.97
N THR A 95 17.38 2.74 -21.71
CA THR A 95 16.63 1.51 -22.00
C THR A 95 16.82 0.43 -20.93
N LEU A 96 17.78 0.62 -20.03
CA LEU A 96 18.08 -0.33 -18.96
C LEU A 96 17.30 -0.02 -17.68
N ASN A 97 17.06 -1.06 -16.89
CA ASN A 97 16.35 -0.93 -15.62
C ASN A 97 17.33 -0.77 -14.44
N ASN A 98 17.83 0.43 -14.24
CA ASN A 98 18.64 0.81 -13.08
C ASN A 98 18.29 2.23 -12.61
N ALA A 99 18.69 2.63 -11.41
CA ALA A 99 18.31 3.92 -10.83
C ALA A 99 18.69 5.11 -11.74
N SER A 100 19.90 5.11 -12.31
CA SER A 100 20.35 6.19 -13.20
C SER A 100 19.57 6.23 -14.52
N ALA A 101 19.47 5.09 -15.20
CA ALA A 101 18.75 4.94 -16.46
C ALA A 101 17.27 5.29 -16.33
N ASN A 102 16.61 4.79 -15.29
CA ASN A 102 15.22 5.11 -15.00
C ASN A 102 15.04 6.61 -14.72
N GLY A 103 16.04 7.24 -14.07
CA GLY A 103 16.05 8.69 -13.87
C GLY A 103 16.03 9.46 -15.19
N LEU A 104 16.81 9.02 -16.19
CA LEU A 104 16.81 9.59 -17.54
C LEU A 104 15.48 9.35 -18.26
N TYR A 105 14.99 8.11 -18.25
CA TYR A 105 13.74 7.71 -18.89
C TYR A 105 12.55 8.53 -18.37
N TYR A 106 12.35 8.59 -17.05
CA TYR A 106 11.23 9.35 -16.47
C TYR A 106 11.40 10.86 -16.64
N SER A 107 12.63 11.38 -16.64
CA SER A 107 12.88 12.79 -16.96
C SER A 107 12.39 13.12 -18.36
N ALA A 108 12.84 12.35 -19.36
CA ALA A 108 12.40 12.51 -20.74
C ALA A 108 10.89 12.29 -20.93
N LEU A 109 10.27 11.42 -20.12
CA LEU A 109 8.83 11.21 -20.12
C LEU A 109 8.07 12.45 -19.64
N PHE A 110 8.38 12.99 -18.46
CA PHE A 110 7.71 14.18 -17.92
C PHE A 110 7.97 15.45 -18.74
N GLU A 111 9.14 15.57 -19.37
CA GLU A 111 9.45 16.67 -20.29
C GLU A 111 8.53 16.69 -21.51
N ARG A 112 8.06 15.53 -22.00
CA ARG A 112 7.04 15.47 -23.07
C ARG A 112 5.70 16.06 -22.68
N PHE A 113 5.41 16.10 -21.37
CA PHE A 113 4.20 16.70 -20.80
C PHE A 113 4.43 18.15 -20.33
N GLY A 114 5.59 18.74 -20.64
CA GLY A 114 5.88 20.16 -20.40
C GLY A 114 6.54 20.48 -19.06
N ALA A 115 6.87 19.48 -18.25
CA ALA A 115 7.55 19.70 -16.98
C ALA A 115 9.06 19.88 -17.14
N GLU A 116 9.66 20.70 -16.29
CA GLU A 116 11.09 20.64 -16.01
C GLU A 116 11.39 19.48 -15.06
N THR A 117 12.56 18.86 -15.18
CA THR A 117 12.88 17.68 -14.36
C THR A 117 14.23 17.80 -13.67
N TYR A 118 14.35 17.07 -12.56
CA TYR A 118 15.63 16.86 -11.88
C TYR A 118 15.75 15.40 -11.48
N ALA A 119 16.58 14.65 -12.20
CA ALA A 119 16.94 13.28 -11.83
C ALA A 119 17.78 13.30 -10.54
N VAL A 120 17.20 12.85 -9.44
CA VAL A 120 17.81 12.88 -8.10
C VAL A 120 18.84 11.75 -8.01
N PRO A 121 20.15 12.06 -7.91
CA PRO A 121 21.20 11.07 -8.11
C PRO A 121 21.45 10.25 -6.84
N ILE A 122 20.48 9.46 -6.38
CA ILE A 122 20.59 8.62 -5.18
C ILE A 122 20.28 7.18 -5.56
N ASP A 123 21.11 6.27 -5.09
CA ASP A 123 20.87 4.83 -5.08
C ASP A 123 21.63 4.18 -3.90
N THR A 124 21.72 2.86 -3.90
CA THR A 124 22.25 2.08 -2.78
C THR A 124 23.76 1.84 -2.80
N ALA A 125 24.51 2.24 -3.84
CA ALA A 125 25.91 1.85 -3.98
C ALA A 125 26.78 2.87 -4.73
N VAL A 126 28.10 2.64 -4.72
CA VAL A 126 29.05 3.34 -5.61
C VAL A 126 29.78 2.26 -6.38
N ASN A 127 29.49 2.11 -7.67
CA ASN A 127 29.96 0.94 -8.42
C ASN A 127 31.12 1.22 -9.36
N PHE A 128 31.34 2.48 -9.74
CA PHE A 128 32.42 2.86 -10.66
C PHE A 128 32.99 4.26 -10.36
N ALA A 129 34.19 4.54 -10.90
CA ALA A 129 34.81 5.85 -10.77
C ALA A 129 33.97 6.91 -11.51
N GLY A 130 33.61 7.99 -10.80
CA GLY A 130 32.77 9.05 -11.36
C GLY A 130 31.27 8.79 -11.26
N ASP A 131 30.86 7.76 -10.49
CA ASP A 131 29.46 7.47 -10.26
C ASP A 131 28.70 8.67 -9.67
N ARG A 132 27.65 9.06 -10.37
CA ARG A 132 26.82 10.21 -10.00
C ARG A 132 25.82 9.81 -8.95
N TYR A 133 25.16 8.67 -9.14
CA TYR A 133 24.20 8.11 -8.19
C TYR A 133 24.98 7.44 -7.07
N LYS A 134 24.66 7.80 -5.83
CA LYS A 134 25.34 7.25 -4.65
C LYS A 134 24.56 7.51 -3.36
N PRO A 135 24.73 6.67 -2.33
CA PRO A 135 24.04 6.82 -1.05
C PRO A 135 24.27 8.18 -0.38
N SER A 136 25.50 8.70 -0.43
CA SER A 136 25.86 9.94 0.28
C SER A 136 25.13 11.19 -0.23
N ASN A 137 24.57 11.14 -1.45
CA ASN A 137 23.79 12.25 -2.00
C ASN A 137 22.48 12.49 -1.25
N ALA A 138 21.92 11.50 -0.55
CA ALA A 138 20.72 11.67 0.26
C ALA A 138 20.88 12.71 1.38
N ASN A 139 22.12 12.90 1.85
CA ASN A 139 22.48 13.87 2.87
C ASN A 139 23.29 15.07 2.34
N ASP A 140 23.44 15.19 1.01
CA ASP A 140 24.10 16.34 0.37
C ASP A 140 23.15 17.56 0.34
N PRO A 141 23.51 18.69 0.99
CA PRO A 141 22.72 19.92 0.95
C PRO A 141 22.45 20.46 -0.46
N LYS A 142 23.31 20.19 -1.44
CA LYS A 142 23.10 20.62 -2.83
C LYS A 142 21.94 19.84 -3.47
N VAL A 143 21.93 18.52 -3.31
CA VAL A 143 20.86 17.66 -3.84
C VAL A 143 19.53 17.99 -3.15
N ALA A 144 19.53 18.14 -1.83
CA ALA A 144 18.34 18.55 -1.07
C ALA A 144 17.79 19.92 -1.54
N ARG A 145 18.65 20.88 -1.84
CA ARG A 145 18.22 22.19 -2.40
C ARG A 145 17.63 22.05 -3.80
N GLU A 146 18.16 21.17 -4.64
CA GLU A 146 17.55 20.92 -5.95
C GLU A 146 16.18 20.25 -5.82
N VAL A 147 15.99 19.33 -4.88
CA VAL A 147 14.66 18.76 -4.59
C VAL A 147 13.70 19.80 -4.03
N ALA A 148 14.15 20.67 -3.11
CA ALA A 148 13.30 21.71 -2.51
C ALA A 148 12.78 22.78 -3.49
N LYS A 149 13.39 22.90 -4.68
CA LYS A 149 12.90 23.77 -5.77
C LYS A 149 11.80 23.11 -6.61
N ALA A 150 11.53 21.83 -6.42
CA ALA A 150 10.52 21.10 -7.16
C ALA A 150 9.11 21.48 -6.67
N THR A 151 8.14 21.36 -7.57
CA THR A 151 6.71 21.44 -7.26
C THR A 151 6.04 20.07 -7.26
N GLY A 152 6.72 19.07 -7.83
CA GLY A 152 6.34 17.67 -7.71
C GLY A 152 7.53 16.75 -7.44
N VAL A 153 7.27 15.60 -6.85
CA VAL A 153 8.23 14.49 -6.70
C VAL A 153 7.62 13.24 -7.30
N PHE A 154 8.40 12.49 -8.07
CA PHE A 154 7.99 11.20 -8.63
C PHE A 154 8.93 10.09 -8.15
N PHE A 155 8.36 9.06 -7.52
CA PHE A 155 9.06 7.86 -7.08
C PHE A 155 8.86 6.73 -8.09
N GLY A 156 9.94 6.26 -8.71
CA GLY A 156 9.93 5.10 -9.60
C GLY A 156 9.68 3.77 -8.89
N GLY A 157 9.50 2.71 -9.68
CA GLY A 157 9.33 1.34 -9.18
C GLY A 157 10.64 0.63 -8.83
N GLY A 158 10.52 -0.59 -8.29
CA GLY A 158 11.63 -1.43 -7.85
C GLY A 158 11.34 -2.08 -6.49
N ASP A 159 12.30 -2.00 -5.57
CA ASP A 159 12.17 -2.45 -4.18
C ASP A 159 11.99 -1.24 -3.24
N GLN A 160 10.84 -1.16 -2.56
CA GLN A 160 10.49 -0.10 -1.61
C GLN A 160 11.46 -0.01 -0.42
N MET A 161 12.10 -1.12 -0.02
CA MET A 161 13.11 -1.07 1.05
C MET A 161 14.37 -0.34 0.63
N ARG A 162 14.67 -0.21 -0.67
CA ARG A 162 15.79 0.64 -1.10
C ARG A 162 15.50 2.12 -0.91
N TYR A 163 14.24 2.56 -0.97
CA TYR A 163 13.88 3.91 -0.55
C TYR A 163 14.11 4.12 0.94
N VAL A 164 13.71 3.16 1.78
CA VAL A 164 14.00 3.19 3.23
C VAL A 164 15.51 3.31 3.47
N ARG A 165 16.31 2.44 2.84
CA ARG A 165 17.78 2.41 2.99
C ARG A 165 18.50 3.66 2.47
N THR A 166 17.87 4.44 1.60
CA THR A 166 18.50 5.61 0.96
C THR A 166 17.97 6.94 1.47
N LEU A 167 16.71 7.01 1.90
CA LEU A 167 16.05 8.26 2.28
C LEU A 167 15.78 8.36 3.79
N PHE A 168 15.97 7.27 4.54
CA PHE A 168 16.00 7.27 5.99
C PHE A 168 17.36 6.86 6.55
N ASP A 169 17.70 7.45 7.69
CA ASP A 169 18.73 6.99 8.60
C ASP A 169 18.06 6.18 9.72
N CYS A 170 18.07 4.85 9.58
CA CYS A 170 17.42 3.92 10.51
C CYS A 170 18.40 3.34 11.54
N LYS A 171 17.93 3.14 12.77
CA LYS A 171 18.67 2.38 13.78
C LYS A 171 18.71 0.90 13.37
N ASN A 172 19.91 0.31 13.35
CA ASN A 172 20.10 -1.11 13.04
C ASN A 172 19.12 -2.02 13.82
N ALA A 173 18.50 -2.94 13.09
CA ALA A 173 17.58 -3.94 13.60
C ALA A 173 17.83 -5.28 12.89
N ALA A 174 17.52 -6.39 13.55
CA ALA A 174 17.55 -7.71 12.92
C ALA A 174 16.57 -7.75 11.75
N SER A 175 16.97 -8.38 10.64
CA SER A 175 16.18 -8.48 9.41
C SER A 175 15.66 -7.13 8.89
N GLU A 176 16.33 -6.02 9.22
CA GLU A 176 15.87 -4.67 8.85
C GLU A 176 14.45 -4.33 9.35
N ALA A 177 14.00 -4.96 10.45
CA ALA A 177 12.74 -4.64 11.12
C ALA A 177 12.83 -3.30 11.87
N PHE A 178 13.07 -2.21 11.14
CA PHE A 178 13.28 -0.90 11.73
C PHE A 178 12.02 -0.43 12.43
N THR A 179 12.21 0.20 13.59
CA THR A 179 11.17 0.86 14.41
C THR A 179 11.52 2.30 14.74
N SER A 180 12.70 2.77 14.30
CA SER A 180 13.20 4.10 14.56
C SER A 180 14.09 4.53 13.41
N CYS A 181 13.60 5.52 12.65
CA CYS A 181 14.32 6.15 11.57
C CYS A 181 14.17 7.67 11.64
N THR A 182 15.12 8.37 11.03
CA THR A 182 15.06 9.82 10.81
C THR A 182 15.22 10.13 9.34
N ASP A 183 14.62 11.22 8.88
CA ASP A 183 14.78 11.69 7.51
C ASP A 183 16.24 12.04 7.19
N THR A 184 16.68 11.66 5.99
CA THR A 184 17.82 12.31 5.34
C THR A 184 17.46 13.73 4.90
N LYS A 185 18.45 14.56 4.56
CA LYS A 185 18.17 15.94 4.09
C LYS A 185 17.31 15.99 2.83
N VAL A 186 17.48 15.03 1.92
CA VAL A 186 16.67 14.93 0.70
C VAL A 186 15.24 14.52 1.05
N MET A 187 15.04 13.59 1.98
CA MET A 187 13.71 13.22 2.44
C MET A 187 12.99 14.41 3.10
N SER A 188 13.67 15.17 3.96
CA SER A 188 13.11 16.41 4.53
C SER A 188 12.74 17.43 3.44
N ALA A 189 13.49 17.51 2.34
CA ALA A 189 13.14 18.36 1.21
C ALA A 189 11.88 17.85 0.47
N VAL A 190 11.73 16.53 0.27
CA VAL A 190 10.51 15.93 -0.29
C VAL A 190 9.29 16.27 0.56
N ARG A 191 9.39 16.11 1.89
CA ARG A 191 8.30 16.51 2.81
C ARG A 191 7.94 17.98 2.63
N GLY A 192 8.96 18.84 2.55
CA GLY A 192 8.80 20.27 2.31
C GLY A 192 8.06 20.61 1.01
N VAL A 193 8.28 19.85 -0.08
CA VAL A 193 7.52 20.01 -1.34
C VAL A 193 6.04 19.67 -1.15
N LEU A 194 5.75 18.57 -0.47
CA LEU A 194 4.37 18.15 -0.22
C LEU A 194 3.64 19.13 0.71
N ASP A 195 4.26 19.49 1.84
CA ASP A 195 3.65 20.34 2.88
C ASP A 195 3.37 21.77 2.42
N ARG A 196 4.02 22.22 1.35
CA ARG A 196 3.76 23.53 0.73
C ARG A 196 2.78 23.48 -0.45
N GLY A 197 2.07 22.37 -0.62
CA GLY A 197 1.00 22.21 -1.62
C GLY A 197 1.41 21.49 -2.90
N GLY A 198 2.65 20.99 -3.00
CA GLY A 198 3.09 20.23 -4.17
C GLY A 198 2.50 18.83 -4.25
N VAL A 199 2.89 18.09 -5.30
CA VAL A 199 2.46 16.71 -5.52
C VAL A 199 3.57 15.71 -5.22
N VAL A 200 3.24 14.61 -4.55
CA VAL A 200 4.11 13.44 -4.47
C VAL A 200 3.43 12.28 -5.20
N SER A 201 4.12 11.73 -6.18
CA SER A 201 3.60 10.65 -7.01
C SER A 201 4.55 9.47 -6.96
N GLY A 202 4.04 8.27 -7.20
CA GLY A 202 4.89 7.11 -7.30
C GLY A 202 4.22 5.93 -7.96
N VAL A 203 5.04 5.01 -8.48
CA VAL A 203 4.59 3.81 -9.19
C VAL A 203 5.15 2.55 -8.54
N SER A 204 4.31 1.52 -8.38
CA SER A 204 4.71 0.24 -7.77
C SER A 204 5.30 0.46 -6.36
N ALA A 205 6.58 0.14 -6.12
CA ALA A 205 7.29 0.49 -4.89
C ALA A 205 7.18 1.98 -4.50
N GLY A 206 7.12 2.90 -5.48
CA GLY A 206 6.89 4.33 -5.24
C GLY A 206 5.50 4.66 -4.71
N THR A 207 4.51 3.78 -4.88
CA THR A 207 3.20 3.85 -4.22
C THR A 207 3.28 3.25 -2.83
N THR A 208 3.80 2.02 -2.72
CA THR A 208 3.92 1.29 -1.46
C THR A 208 4.71 2.08 -0.41
N ILE A 209 5.77 2.80 -0.80
CA ILE A 209 6.59 3.61 0.12
C ILE A 209 5.85 4.81 0.71
N GLN A 210 4.72 5.24 0.14
CA GLN A 210 4.01 6.42 0.64
C GLN A 210 3.15 6.16 1.88
N GLN A 211 2.95 4.88 2.24
CA GLN A 211 2.15 4.51 3.41
C GLN A 211 2.86 4.80 4.75
N GLY A 212 2.10 4.72 5.83
CA GLY A 212 2.57 4.80 7.21
C GLY A 212 3.20 3.48 7.70
N ALA A 213 3.03 3.22 9.00
CA ALA A 213 3.53 2.04 9.70
C ALA A 213 3.12 0.71 9.02
N ASP A 214 3.90 -0.33 9.28
CA ASP A 214 3.63 -1.70 8.82
C ASP A 214 3.56 -1.85 7.30
N MET A 215 4.45 -1.14 6.60
CA MET A 215 4.57 -1.22 5.14
C MET A 215 4.95 -2.63 4.69
N VAL A 216 4.17 -3.23 3.79
CA VAL A 216 4.53 -4.51 3.16
C VAL A 216 5.90 -4.44 2.47
N THR A 217 6.76 -5.44 2.71
CA THR A 217 8.12 -5.52 2.16
C THR A 217 8.31 -6.67 1.17
N GLY A 218 7.38 -7.62 1.13
CA GLY A 218 7.38 -8.79 0.25
C GLY A 218 6.24 -9.75 0.64
N GLY A 219 6.07 -10.83 -0.11
CA GLY A 219 5.11 -11.89 0.22
C GLY A 219 4.11 -12.22 -0.88
N GLU A 220 3.89 -13.50 -1.15
CA GLU A 220 2.85 -13.96 -2.07
C GLU A 220 1.54 -14.28 -1.32
N PRO A 221 0.36 -14.15 -1.97
CA PRO A 221 -0.95 -14.33 -1.32
C PRO A 221 -1.11 -15.65 -0.57
N TYR A 222 -0.65 -16.75 -1.17
CA TYR A 222 -0.80 -18.09 -0.59
C TYR A 222 0.03 -18.26 0.69
N GLN A 223 1.32 -17.97 0.60
CA GLN A 223 2.29 -18.05 1.70
C GLN A 223 1.90 -17.09 2.82
N ALA A 224 1.45 -15.88 2.47
CA ALA A 224 0.91 -14.93 3.43
C ALA A 224 -0.23 -15.52 4.25
N TRP A 225 -1.25 -16.08 3.59
CA TRP A 225 -2.41 -16.62 4.28
C TRP A 225 -2.04 -17.81 5.18
N ARG A 226 -1.18 -18.70 4.68
CA ARG A 226 -0.72 -19.92 5.38
C ARG A 226 0.16 -19.61 6.59
N ASP A 227 1.15 -18.74 6.42
CA ASP A 227 2.25 -18.58 7.38
C ASP A 227 2.13 -17.31 8.22
N GLY A 228 1.37 -16.32 7.76
CA GLY A 228 1.28 -14.99 8.37
C GLY A 228 2.49 -14.12 8.08
N THR A 229 2.53 -12.96 8.73
CA THR A 229 3.56 -11.92 8.50
C THR A 229 4.70 -11.97 9.52
N THR A 230 5.90 -11.62 9.07
CA THR A 230 7.07 -11.39 9.94
C THR A 230 7.59 -9.95 9.80
N PRO A 231 7.94 -9.26 10.90
CA PRO A 231 8.61 -7.97 10.83
C PRO A 231 9.98 -8.05 10.13
N GLY A 232 10.22 -7.21 9.13
CA GLY A 232 11.50 -7.03 8.46
C GLY A 232 11.44 -7.09 6.93
N TYR A 233 12.60 -7.37 6.34
CA TYR A 233 12.81 -7.68 4.94
C TYR A 233 13.48 -9.06 4.86
N LEU A 234 12.90 -9.98 4.10
CA LEU A 234 13.30 -11.39 4.06
C LEU A 234 14.01 -11.74 2.74
N ASP A 235 14.89 -12.73 2.80
CA ASP A 235 15.54 -13.27 1.59
C ASP A 235 14.56 -14.07 0.71
N ASP A 236 13.59 -14.73 1.34
CA ASP A 236 12.46 -15.36 0.66
C ASP A 236 11.41 -14.30 0.32
N ALA A 237 11.34 -13.92 -0.96
CA ALA A 237 10.39 -12.92 -1.44
C ALA A 237 8.93 -13.39 -1.39
N SER A 238 8.68 -14.69 -1.27
CA SER A 238 7.33 -15.26 -1.16
C SER A 238 6.77 -15.20 0.26
N ALA A 239 7.63 -15.11 1.28
CA ALA A 239 7.20 -14.97 2.66
C ALA A 239 6.69 -13.55 2.94
N LEU A 240 5.51 -13.44 3.55
CA LEU A 240 4.93 -12.14 3.91
C LEU A 240 5.76 -11.47 4.99
N ALA A 241 6.22 -10.26 4.69
CA ALA A 241 6.94 -9.43 5.63
C ALA A 241 6.49 -7.98 5.57
N HIS A 242 6.71 -7.27 6.68
CA HIS A 242 6.36 -5.86 6.82
C HIS A 242 7.44 -5.09 7.58
N LEU A 243 7.60 -3.81 7.27
CA LEU A 243 8.48 -2.90 8.00
C LEU A 243 7.66 -2.19 9.09
N PRO A 244 7.90 -2.44 10.40
CA PRO A 244 7.10 -1.83 11.46
C PRO A 244 7.12 -0.30 11.46
N TYR A 245 8.29 0.32 11.18
CA TYR A 245 8.38 1.78 11.07
C TYR A 245 7.52 2.33 9.93
N GLY A 246 7.32 1.54 8.87
CA GLY A 246 6.57 1.94 7.70
C GLY A 246 7.36 2.69 6.65
N GLY A 247 6.61 3.28 5.71
CA GLY A 247 7.14 4.11 4.65
C GLY A 247 7.28 5.59 5.06
N PHE A 248 7.01 6.48 4.11
CA PHE A 248 7.13 7.92 4.28
C PHE A 248 5.96 8.55 5.03
N GLY A 249 4.85 7.84 5.21
CA GLY A 249 3.68 8.33 5.94
C GLY A 249 2.99 9.52 5.27
N PHE A 250 3.00 9.55 3.93
CA PHE A 250 2.30 10.58 3.17
C PHE A 250 0.81 10.30 3.02
N PHE A 251 0.45 9.03 2.86
CA PHE A 251 -0.92 8.54 2.82
C PHE A 251 -1.33 8.01 4.20
N PRO A 252 -2.21 8.70 4.94
CA PRO A 252 -2.53 8.36 6.32
C PRO A 252 -3.76 7.46 6.46
N GLU A 253 -4.47 7.13 5.38
CA GLU A 253 -5.82 6.56 5.46
C GLU A 253 -5.82 5.04 5.66
N GLY A 254 -4.76 4.33 5.25
CA GLY A 254 -4.68 2.88 5.39
C GLY A 254 -3.38 2.30 4.82
N GLN A 255 -3.25 0.97 4.87
CA GLN A 255 -2.12 0.27 4.26
C GLN A 255 -2.21 0.32 2.74
N LEU A 256 -1.05 0.46 2.07
CA LEU A 256 -0.95 0.52 0.63
C LEU A 256 -0.30 -0.72 0.05
N ASP A 257 -0.87 -1.17 -1.07
CA ASP A 257 -0.24 -2.15 -1.94
C ASP A 257 -0.41 -1.79 -3.42
N SER A 258 0.48 -2.34 -4.25
CA SER A 258 0.58 -2.09 -5.69
C SER A 258 0.52 -3.41 -6.47
N HIS A 259 0.28 -3.34 -7.78
CA HIS A 259 0.01 -4.49 -8.65
C HIS A 259 -1.11 -5.38 -8.09
N PHE A 260 -2.10 -4.74 -7.45
CA PHE A 260 -2.85 -5.38 -6.38
C PHE A 260 -3.74 -6.52 -6.87
N GLY A 261 -4.78 -6.21 -7.65
CA GLY A 261 -5.60 -7.21 -8.30
C GLY A 261 -4.86 -7.97 -9.39
N THR A 262 -3.84 -7.36 -10.01
CA THR A 262 -3.04 -8.01 -11.07
C THR A 262 -2.39 -9.30 -10.61
N TRP A 263 -1.93 -9.35 -9.35
CA TRP A 263 -1.23 -10.49 -8.76
C TRP A 263 -1.98 -11.08 -7.54
N GLY A 264 -3.31 -10.96 -7.50
CA GLY A 264 -4.15 -11.58 -6.46
C GLY A 264 -3.84 -11.16 -5.01
N ARG A 265 -3.32 -9.96 -4.78
CA ARG A 265 -2.73 -9.52 -3.49
C ARG A 265 -3.73 -9.19 -2.38
N GLN A 266 -5.02 -9.39 -2.61
CA GLN A 266 -6.07 -9.15 -1.62
C GLN A 266 -5.81 -9.97 -0.34
N ALA A 267 -5.62 -11.28 -0.46
CA ALA A 267 -5.47 -12.16 0.69
C ALA A 267 -4.24 -11.82 1.55
N ARG A 268 -3.10 -11.49 0.93
CA ARG A 268 -1.89 -11.10 1.70
C ARG A 268 -2.11 -9.83 2.52
N MET A 269 -2.82 -8.85 1.95
CA MET A 269 -3.03 -7.58 2.64
C MET A 269 -4.14 -7.68 3.69
N ILE A 270 -5.17 -8.50 3.49
CA ILE A 270 -6.13 -8.84 4.57
C ILE A 270 -5.39 -9.45 5.76
N LYS A 271 -4.52 -10.42 5.48
CA LYS A 271 -3.71 -11.07 6.52
C LYS A 271 -2.78 -10.10 7.24
N LEU A 272 -2.10 -9.23 6.49
CA LEU A 272 -1.23 -8.21 7.06
C LEU A 272 -2.02 -7.25 7.96
N ALA A 273 -3.13 -6.71 7.46
CA ALA A 273 -3.97 -5.75 8.18
C ALA A 273 -4.51 -6.33 9.48
N ASP A 274 -5.02 -7.56 9.47
CA ASP A 274 -5.45 -8.29 10.68
C ASP A 274 -4.32 -8.39 11.72
N GLN A 275 -3.12 -8.82 11.30
CA GLN A 275 -2.00 -9.05 12.21
C GLN A 275 -1.30 -7.77 12.69
N THR A 276 -1.51 -6.65 12.00
CA THR A 276 -0.91 -5.34 12.33
C THR A 276 -1.93 -4.33 12.86
N GLY A 277 -3.21 -4.68 12.89
CA GLY A 277 -4.29 -3.87 13.45
C GLY A 277 -4.68 -2.67 12.59
N HIS A 278 -4.68 -2.82 11.26
CA HIS A 278 -5.15 -1.78 10.33
C HIS A 278 -6.58 -2.08 9.87
N ASP A 279 -7.40 -1.04 9.80
CA ASP A 279 -8.82 -1.13 9.46
C ASP A 279 -9.12 -0.92 7.97
N LEU A 280 -8.12 -0.47 7.20
CA LEU A 280 -8.27 -0.19 5.77
C LEU A 280 -7.00 -0.57 5.00
N VAL A 281 -7.20 -1.31 3.92
CA VAL A 281 -6.21 -1.52 2.85
C VAL A 281 -6.69 -0.82 1.59
N VAL A 282 -5.78 -0.10 0.94
CA VAL A 282 -5.98 0.49 -0.38
C VAL A 282 -4.97 -0.14 -1.35
N GLY A 283 -5.49 -0.95 -2.26
CA GLY A 283 -4.70 -1.63 -3.27
C GLY A 283 -4.93 -1.04 -4.66
N VAL A 284 -3.86 -0.63 -5.33
CA VAL A 284 -3.95 0.01 -6.64
C VAL A 284 -3.49 -0.95 -7.73
N ASP A 285 -4.31 -1.12 -8.76
CA ASP A 285 -4.01 -1.98 -9.91
C ASP A 285 -3.03 -1.31 -10.90
N GLU A 286 -2.40 -2.13 -11.74
CA GLU A 286 -1.53 -1.62 -12.81
C GLU A 286 -2.25 -0.62 -13.73
N THR A 287 -1.47 0.29 -14.34
CA THR A 287 -1.95 1.33 -15.26
C THR A 287 -3.13 2.15 -14.69
N THR A 288 -3.20 2.27 -13.36
CA THR A 288 -4.26 2.96 -12.61
C THR A 288 -3.62 3.77 -11.49
N ALA A 289 -4.25 4.88 -11.11
CA ALA A 289 -3.84 5.68 -9.98
C ALA A 289 -5.01 6.12 -9.10
N LEU A 290 -4.76 6.18 -7.80
CA LEU A 290 -5.57 6.96 -6.86
C LEU A 290 -4.93 8.34 -6.71
N VAL A 291 -5.64 9.38 -7.12
CA VAL A 291 -5.28 10.77 -6.86
C VAL A 291 -5.91 11.17 -5.54
N TYR A 292 -5.11 11.58 -4.57
CA TYR A 292 -5.56 11.87 -3.20
C TYR A 292 -5.20 13.29 -2.79
N ASP A 293 -6.20 14.08 -2.40
CA ASP A 293 -6.03 15.42 -1.85
C ASP A 293 -5.95 15.33 -0.31
N ARG A 294 -4.82 15.75 0.26
CA ARG A 294 -4.56 15.63 1.72
C ARG A 294 -5.41 16.57 2.56
N ALA A 295 -5.85 17.70 2.00
CA ALA A 295 -6.59 18.73 2.74
C ALA A 295 -8.05 18.34 2.93
N THR A 296 -8.64 17.77 1.87
CA THR A 296 -10.05 17.38 1.79
C THR A 296 -10.28 15.90 2.06
N ARG A 297 -9.20 15.10 2.06
CA ARG A 297 -9.21 13.63 2.20
C ARG A 297 -10.05 12.95 1.10
N GLN A 298 -10.09 13.56 -0.09
CA GLN A 298 -10.81 13.04 -1.24
C GLN A 298 -9.87 12.24 -2.14
N GLY A 299 -10.32 11.07 -2.56
CA GLY A 299 -9.69 10.22 -3.57
C GLY A 299 -10.46 10.25 -4.89
N GLU A 300 -9.75 10.22 -6.01
CA GLU A 300 -10.30 10.02 -7.36
C GLU A 300 -9.48 8.93 -8.07
N VAL A 301 -10.18 7.94 -8.64
CA VAL A 301 -9.52 6.90 -9.44
C VAL A 301 -9.38 7.37 -10.89
N ILE A 302 -8.20 7.22 -11.47
CA ILE A 302 -7.92 7.49 -12.88
C ILE A 302 -7.09 6.36 -13.49
N GLY A 303 -7.14 6.21 -14.82
CA GLY A 303 -6.37 5.19 -15.54
C GLY A 303 -7.26 4.09 -16.10
N ARG A 304 -6.75 2.85 -16.15
CA ARG A 304 -7.33 1.78 -16.96
C ARG A 304 -8.15 0.76 -16.16
N ASN A 305 -7.68 0.35 -14.99
CA ASN A 305 -8.29 -0.68 -14.15
C ASN A 305 -8.92 0.01 -12.93
N GLY A 306 -8.69 -0.49 -11.72
CA GLY A 306 -9.32 0.04 -10.51
C GLY A 306 -8.45 0.08 -9.26
N VAL A 307 -9.11 0.46 -8.17
CA VAL A 307 -8.57 0.56 -6.82
C VAL A 307 -9.47 -0.23 -5.89
N SER A 308 -8.87 -1.18 -5.18
CA SER A 308 -9.55 -1.93 -4.14
C SER A 308 -9.48 -1.20 -2.80
N LEU A 309 -10.62 -1.08 -2.14
CA LEU A 309 -10.72 -0.71 -0.73
C LEU A 309 -11.17 -1.94 0.05
N LEU A 310 -10.31 -2.47 0.91
CA LEU A 310 -10.67 -3.55 1.83
C LEU A 310 -10.85 -2.94 3.21
N ASP A 311 -12.10 -2.84 3.65
CA ASP A 311 -12.43 -2.52 5.03
C ASP A 311 -12.22 -3.79 5.87
N THR A 312 -11.21 -3.72 6.73
CA THR A 312 -10.76 -4.80 7.58
C THR A 312 -11.11 -4.58 9.05
N SER A 313 -11.86 -3.53 9.39
CA SER A 313 -12.22 -3.17 10.77
C SER A 313 -12.97 -4.28 11.54
N GLU A 314 -13.72 -5.10 10.82
CA GLU A 314 -14.46 -6.25 11.36
C GLU A 314 -13.84 -7.60 10.94
N THR A 315 -12.63 -7.58 10.35
CA THR A 315 -11.94 -8.82 9.96
C THR A 315 -11.55 -9.62 11.19
N VAL A 316 -11.80 -10.93 11.14
CA VAL A 316 -11.34 -11.88 12.14
C VAL A 316 -10.75 -13.09 11.42
N ILE A 317 -9.51 -13.44 11.74
CA ILE A 317 -8.83 -14.66 11.26
C ILE A 317 -8.64 -15.65 12.43
N GLU A 318 -9.42 -16.72 12.43
CA GLU A 318 -9.32 -17.83 13.38
C GLU A 318 -8.68 -19.05 12.70
N GLY A 319 -7.41 -19.30 12.99
CA GLY A 319 -6.64 -20.34 12.33
C GLY A 319 -6.47 -20.04 10.84
N ALA A 320 -7.08 -20.86 9.99
CA ALA A 320 -7.05 -20.73 8.53
C ALA A 320 -8.30 -20.06 7.94
N VAL A 321 -9.28 -19.72 8.77
CA VAL A 321 -10.57 -19.14 8.35
C VAL A 321 -10.58 -17.65 8.63
N GLY A 322 -10.80 -16.84 7.60
CA GLY A 322 -10.94 -15.40 7.67
C GLY A 322 -12.34 -14.97 7.24
N THR A 323 -12.96 -14.09 8.01
CA THR A 323 -14.30 -13.52 7.74
C THR A 323 -14.34 -12.04 8.09
N GLY A 324 -15.40 -11.34 7.71
CA GLY A 324 -15.68 -9.97 8.18
C GLY A 324 -15.14 -8.86 7.27
N THR A 325 -14.16 -9.15 6.41
CA THR A 325 -13.66 -8.19 5.43
C THR A 325 -14.74 -7.77 4.44
N ARG A 326 -14.87 -6.45 4.21
CA ARG A 326 -15.69 -5.87 3.14
C ARG A 326 -14.81 -5.33 2.03
N TRP A 327 -15.20 -5.58 0.79
CA TRP A 327 -14.45 -5.15 -0.39
C TRP A 327 -15.28 -4.27 -1.29
N SER A 328 -14.69 -3.13 -1.66
CA SER A 328 -15.16 -2.22 -2.69
C SER A 328 -14.10 -2.08 -3.77
N TYR A 329 -14.51 -2.01 -5.03
CA TYR A 329 -13.63 -1.84 -6.18
C TYR A 329 -14.09 -0.63 -7.00
N LEU A 330 -13.23 0.40 -7.03
CA LEU A 330 -13.48 1.66 -7.69
C LEU A 330 -12.74 1.70 -9.03
N VAL A 331 -13.40 2.20 -10.07
CA VAL A 331 -12.85 2.35 -11.42
C VAL A 331 -12.71 3.83 -11.81
N ALA A 332 -12.12 4.10 -12.97
CA ALA A 332 -11.84 5.46 -13.42
C ALA A 332 -13.07 6.40 -13.34
N GLY A 333 -12.88 7.53 -12.66
CA GLY A 333 -13.89 8.55 -12.39
C GLY A 333 -14.58 8.41 -11.04
N ASP A 334 -14.54 7.23 -10.41
CA ASP A 334 -15.09 7.03 -9.08
C ASP A 334 -14.31 7.85 -8.05
N ARG A 335 -15.02 8.27 -6.99
CA ARG A 335 -14.45 9.04 -5.88
C ARG A 335 -14.72 8.38 -4.56
N VAL A 336 -13.84 8.62 -3.60
CA VAL A 336 -14.00 8.21 -2.20
C VAL A 336 -13.67 9.38 -1.28
N ASP A 337 -14.53 9.60 -0.29
CA ASP A 337 -14.26 10.49 0.83
C ASP A 337 -13.72 9.64 1.99
N PHE A 338 -12.40 9.68 2.23
CA PHE A 338 -11.79 8.90 3.32
C PHE A 338 -12.16 9.41 4.72
N GLY A 339 -12.73 10.61 4.82
CA GLY A 339 -13.26 11.14 6.08
C GLY A 339 -14.59 10.51 6.51
N THR A 340 -15.39 10.05 5.55
CA THR A 340 -16.71 9.46 5.79
C THR A 340 -16.84 8.01 5.34
N GLY A 341 -15.89 7.52 4.53
CA GLY A 341 -15.97 6.23 3.84
C GLY A 341 -16.89 6.25 2.61
N ALA A 342 -17.51 7.38 2.27
CA ALA A 342 -18.51 7.44 1.21
C ALA A 342 -17.88 7.31 -0.19
N ILE A 343 -18.39 6.38 -0.98
CA ILE A 343 -18.01 6.19 -2.39
C ILE A 343 -19.03 6.90 -3.30
N THR A 344 -18.54 7.65 -4.28
CA THR A 344 -19.34 8.28 -5.33
C THR A 344 -18.94 7.70 -6.69
N PRO A 345 -19.74 6.78 -7.25
CA PRO A 345 -19.50 6.21 -8.56
C PRO A 345 -19.59 7.25 -9.69
N ALA A 346 -18.81 7.06 -10.76
CA ALA A 346 -18.89 7.85 -11.98
C ALA A 346 -20.09 7.47 -12.87
N SER A 347 -20.60 6.26 -12.72
CA SER A 347 -21.77 5.74 -13.45
C SER A 347 -22.94 5.43 -12.50
N GLU A 348 -24.08 5.05 -13.06
CA GLU A 348 -25.30 4.82 -12.29
C GLU A 348 -25.11 3.70 -11.26
N ARG A 349 -25.32 4.03 -9.98
CA ARG A 349 -25.30 3.07 -8.87
C ARG A 349 -26.57 2.21 -8.89
N ARG A 350 -26.38 0.90 -8.87
CA ARG A 350 -27.42 -0.14 -8.87
C ARG A 350 -27.36 -0.95 -7.58
N THR A 351 -28.52 -1.44 -7.14
CA THR A 351 -28.67 -2.26 -5.94
C THR A 351 -29.32 -3.59 -6.29
N GLY A 352 -29.02 -4.64 -5.53
CA GLY A 352 -29.53 -5.98 -5.77
C GLY A 352 -28.81 -6.72 -6.89
N ALA A 353 -29.37 -7.87 -7.27
CA ALA A 353 -28.81 -8.74 -8.29
C ALA A 353 -28.83 -8.09 -9.68
N GLY A 354 -27.82 -8.39 -10.49
CA GLY A 354 -27.82 -8.06 -11.90
C GLY A 354 -28.58 -9.09 -12.73
N THR A 355 -28.36 -9.09 -14.04
CA THR A 355 -29.09 -9.95 -14.98
C THR A 355 -28.24 -11.03 -15.62
N ASP A 356 -26.92 -10.98 -15.46
CA ASP A 356 -26.01 -11.91 -16.12
C ASP A 356 -26.06 -13.29 -15.46
N ALA A 357 -25.56 -14.30 -16.18
CA ALA A 357 -25.45 -15.64 -15.62
C ALA A 357 -24.49 -15.66 -14.42
N ALA A 358 -24.76 -16.54 -13.46
CA ALA A 358 -23.85 -16.76 -12.33
C ALA A 358 -22.44 -17.13 -12.83
N PRO A 359 -21.37 -16.49 -12.32
CA PRO A 359 -20.02 -16.84 -12.71
C PRO A 359 -19.69 -18.28 -12.28
N ALA A 360 -18.92 -18.98 -13.13
CA ALA A 360 -18.40 -20.29 -12.77
C ALA A 360 -17.33 -20.16 -11.67
N PRO A 361 -17.12 -21.20 -10.84
CA PRO A 361 -16.01 -21.20 -9.90
C PRO A 361 -14.66 -21.05 -10.59
N VAL A 362 -13.76 -20.26 -9.99
CA VAL A 362 -12.43 -19.97 -10.53
C VAL A 362 -11.37 -20.85 -9.87
N ALA A 363 -10.61 -21.61 -10.66
CA ALA A 363 -9.41 -22.26 -10.18
C ALA A 363 -8.24 -21.26 -10.23
N ASP A 364 -7.40 -21.24 -9.19
CA ASP A 364 -6.33 -20.26 -9.00
C ASP A 364 -6.80 -18.80 -8.90
N VAL A 365 -7.76 -18.55 -8.01
CA VAL A 365 -8.35 -17.22 -7.82
C VAL A 365 -7.38 -16.18 -7.25
N TRP A 366 -6.21 -16.61 -6.76
CA TRP A 366 -5.15 -15.73 -6.22
C TRP A 366 -3.99 -15.51 -7.19
N ASP A 367 -4.11 -15.98 -8.44
CA ASP A 367 -3.11 -15.78 -9.49
C ASP A 367 -1.69 -16.21 -9.03
N SER A 368 -1.58 -17.44 -8.52
CA SER A 368 -0.37 -17.95 -7.87
C SER A 368 0.84 -17.93 -8.81
N ILE A 369 1.99 -17.48 -8.29
CA ILE A 369 3.27 -17.52 -9.01
C ILE A 369 3.72 -18.96 -9.35
N ASP A 370 3.23 -19.96 -8.62
CA ASP A 370 3.55 -21.37 -8.85
C ASP A 370 2.70 -21.98 -9.97
N ASN A 371 1.65 -21.28 -10.43
CA ASN A 371 0.85 -21.69 -11.58
C ASN A 371 1.45 -21.12 -12.89
N PRO A 372 1.96 -21.97 -13.81
CA PRO A 372 2.51 -21.49 -15.08
C PRO A 372 1.46 -20.87 -16.01
N ASP A 373 0.19 -21.17 -15.78
CA ASP A 373 -0.97 -20.67 -16.53
C ASP A 373 -1.82 -19.71 -15.66
N ALA A 374 -1.19 -19.07 -14.66
CA ALA A 374 -1.85 -18.12 -13.78
C ALA A 374 -2.61 -17.04 -14.56
N GLY A 375 -3.79 -16.71 -14.06
CA GLY A 375 -4.56 -15.57 -14.53
C GLY A 375 -3.93 -14.24 -14.12
N VAL A 376 -4.66 -13.17 -14.41
CA VAL A 376 -4.44 -11.86 -13.81
C VAL A 376 -5.81 -11.29 -13.48
N TYR A 377 -5.95 -10.60 -12.35
CA TYR A 377 -7.21 -10.03 -11.91
C TYR A 377 -8.31 -11.06 -11.60
N SER A 378 -7.97 -12.33 -11.35
CA SER A 378 -8.98 -13.40 -11.24
C SER A 378 -10.04 -13.13 -10.17
N LEU A 379 -9.64 -12.65 -8.99
CA LEU A 379 -10.58 -12.29 -7.92
C LEU A 379 -11.39 -11.02 -8.25
N VAL A 380 -10.80 -10.05 -8.96
CA VAL A 380 -11.48 -8.81 -9.43
C VAL A 380 -12.55 -9.16 -10.44
N ASP A 381 -12.20 -9.94 -11.46
CA ASP A 381 -13.12 -10.39 -12.49
C ASP A 381 -14.27 -11.20 -11.88
N LEU A 382 -13.98 -12.05 -10.89
CA LEU A 382 -15.00 -12.78 -10.14
C LEU A 382 -15.96 -11.86 -9.39
N GLY A 383 -15.45 -10.82 -8.72
CA GLY A 383 -16.26 -9.83 -8.00
C GLY A 383 -17.14 -9.00 -8.93
N VAL A 384 -16.57 -8.50 -10.02
CA VAL A 384 -17.30 -7.75 -11.06
C VAL A 384 -18.38 -8.62 -11.70
N ALA A 385 -18.06 -9.87 -12.05
CA ALA A 385 -19.02 -10.82 -12.61
C ALA A 385 -20.13 -11.17 -11.61
N LEU A 386 -19.78 -11.38 -10.33
CA LEU A 386 -20.77 -11.63 -9.27
C LEU A 386 -21.78 -10.49 -9.21
N VAL A 387 -21.32 -9.23 -9.12
CA VAL A 387 -22.23 -8.09 -8.97
C VAL A 387 -23.10 -7.81 -10.20
N ALA A 388 -22.66 -8.20 -11.39
CA ALA A 388 -23.46 -8.12 -12.61
C ALA A 388 -24.42 -9.31 -12.80
N SER A 389 -24.24 -10.39 -12.04
CA SER A 389 -25.02 -11.63 -12.19
C SER A 389 -26.26 -11.72 -11.31
N VAL A 390 -27.10 -12.72 -11.60
CA VAL A 390 -28.25 -13.12 -10.75
C VAL A 390 -27.86 -13.81 -9.43
N ALA A 391 -26.58 -14.13 -9.23
CA ALA A 391 -26.12 -14.86 -8.05
C ALA A 391 -25.85 -13.92 -6.86
N ASP A 392 -26.03 -14.46 -5.66
CA ASP A 392 -25.65 -13.81 -4.40
C ASP A 392 -24.25 -14.21 -3.92
N ARG A 393 -23.66 -15.24 -4.52
CA ARG A 393 -22.36 -15.79 -4.16
C ARG A 393 -21.56 -16.23 -5.38
N ALA A 394 -20.26 -16.02 -5.32
CA ALA A 394 -19.28 -16.61 -6.22
C ALA A 394 -18.08 -17.13 -5.42
N GLU A 395 -17.35 -18.11 -5.95
CA GLU A 395 -16.19 -18.67 -5.25
C GLU A 395 -15.06 -19.05 -6.20
N GLY A 396 -13.86 -19.14 -5.64
CA GLY A 396 -12.70 -19.70 -6.31
C GLY A 396 -11.76 -20.35 -5.32
N THR A 397 -10.84 -21.17 -5.80
CA THR A 397 -9.82 -21.85 -4.99
C THR A 397 -8.43 -21.41 -5.37
N THR A 398 -7.47 -21.55 -4.46
CA THR A 398 -6.04 -21.39 -4.77
C THR A 398 -5.54 -22.50 -5.69
N PHE A 399 -4.43 -22.25 -6.39
CA PHE A 399 -3.75 -23.26 -7.19
C PHE A 399 -3.19 -24.38 -6.32
N GLU A 400 -2.59 -24.01 -5.19
CA GLU A 400 -1.98 -24.92 -4.24
C GLU A 400 -3.01 -25.82 -3.56
N THR A 401 -2.58 -27.02 -3.18
CA THR A 401 -3.46 -28.08 -2.68
C THR A 401 -3.16 -28.56 -1.26
N ASP A 402 -2.11 -28.05 -0.62
CA ASP A 402 -1.68 -28.49 0.72
C ASP A 402 -1.31 -27.31 1.65
N PRO A 403 -2.32 -26.70 2.32
CA PRO A 403 -3.76 -26.87 2.08
C PRO A 403 -4.25 -26.05 0.87
N GLN A 404 -5.33 -26.47 0.22
CA GLN A 404 -6.05 -25.57 -0.68
C GLN A 404 -6.91 -24.60 0.12
N TYR A 405 -7.00 -23.34 -0.32
CA TYR A 405 -7.95 -22.37 0.24
C TYR A 405 -9.05 -22.05 -0.76
N ARG A 406 -10.24 -21.77 -0.25
CA ARG A 406 -11.40 -21.26 -0.98
C ARG A 406 -11.65 -19.81 -0.57
N THR A 407 -11.77 -18.93 -1.55
CA THR A 407 -12.29 -17.58 -1.37
C THR A 407 -13.74 -17.53 -1.85
N VAL A 408 -14.61 -17.03 -1.00
CA VAL A 408 -16.04 -16.84 -1.27
C VAL A 408 -16.34 -15.35 -1.23
N LEU A 409 -16.97 -14.86 -2.29
CA LEU A 409 -17.52 -13.51 -2.38
C LEU A 409 -19.04 -13.58 -2.21
N GLU A 410 -19.60 -12.77 -1.32
CA GLU A 410 -21.04 -12.73 -1.06
C GLU A 410 -21.59 -11.31 -1.11
N ARG A 411 -22.76 -11.16 -1.73
CA ARG A 411 -23.55 -9.94 -1.61
C ARG A 411 -24.10 -9.84 -0.20
N THR A 412 -24.19 -8.60 0.28
CA THR A 412 -24.87 -8.25 1.52
C THR A 412 -25.95 -7.23 1.26
N ASP A 413 -26.75 -6.95 2.29
CA ASP A 413 -27.82 -5.95 2.22
C ASP A 413 -27.30 -4.55 1.81
N GLY A 414 -26.02 -4.25 2.07
CA GLY A 414 -25.36 -3.00 1.67
C GLY A 414 -24.67 -3.04 0.31
N THR A 415 -24.61 -4.19 -0.37
CA THR A 415 -23.86 -4.31 -1.64
C THR A 415 -24.56 -3.53 -2.75
N SER A 416 -23.78 -2.70 -3.44
CA SER A 416 -24.21 -2.01 -4.65
C SER A 416 -23.11 -2.00 -5.70
N TRP A 417 -23.46 -1.72 -6.94
CA TRP A 417 -22.53 -1.86 -8.07
C TRP A 417 -22.88 -0.92 -9.21
N TRP A 418 -21.94 -0.73 -10.12
CA TRP A 418 -22.05 0.13 -11.29
C TRP A 418 -21.18 -0.44 -12.41
N ASP A 419 -21.03 0.28 -13.51
CA ASP A 419 -20.28 -0.24 -14.66
C ASP A 419 -18.80 -0.39 -14.29
N GLY A 420 -18.36 -1.63 -14.08
CA GLY A 420 -16.98 -2.01 -13.76
C GLY A 420 -16.59 -1.95 -12.29
N GLY A 421 -17.44 -1.41 -11.39
CA GLY A 421 -17.12 -1.23 -9.98
C GLY A 421 -18.22 -1.69 -9.03
N PHE A 422 -17.88 -1.84 -7.76
CA PHE A 422 -18.80 -2.26 -6.70
C PHE A 422 -18.39 -1.76 -5.32
N GLU A 423 -19.34 -1.86 -4.39
CA GLU A 423 -19.16 -1.53 -3.00
C GLU A 423 -19.72 -2.64 -2.10
N GLY A 424 -18.94 -3.03 -1.10
CA GLY A 424 -19.41 -3.81 0.05
C GLY A 424 -19.66 -5.30 -0.21
N LEU A 425 -18.87 -5.98 -1.06
CA LEU A 425 -18.87 -7.44 -1.10
C LEU A 425 -18.24 -8.02 0.18
N ALA A 426 -18.81 -9.09 0.73
CA ALA A 426 -18.16 -9.87 1.79
C ALA A 426 -17.06 -10.75 1.21
N ILE A 427 -15.93 -10.86 1.91
CA ILE A 427 -14.91 -11.88 1.62
C ILE A 427 -14.87 -12.87 2.78
N THR A 428 -14.97 -14.16 2.45
CA THR A 428 -14.65 -15.27 3.36
C THR A 428 -13.55 -16.12 2.73
N ILE A 429 -12.51 -16.46 3.50
CA ILE A 429 -11.46 -17.38 3.08
C ILE A 429 -11.41 -18.54 4.07
N SER A 430 -11.40 -19.78 3.58
CA SER A 430 -11.33 -20.99 4.42
C SER A 430 -10.55 -22.09 3.70
N PRO A 431 -10.11 -23.16 4.39
CA PRO A 431 -9.65 -24.37 3.72
C PRO A 431 -10.72 -24.89 2.74
N ALA A 432 -10.27 -25.43 1.59
CA ALA A 432 -11.11 -26.19 0.67
C ALA A 432 -10.92 -27.68 1.01
N ASP A 433 -12.00 -28.33 1.46
CA ASP A 433 -12.02 -29.78 1.78
C ASP A 433 -11.79 -30.68 0.56
#